data_AF-A0A443SB41-F1
#
_entry.id   AF-A0A443SB41-F1
#
_cell.length_a   1.000
_cell.length_b   1.000
_cell.length_c   1.000
_cell.angle_alpha   90.00
_cell.angle_beta   90.00
_cell.angle_gamma   90.00
#
_symmetry.space_group_name_H-M   'P 1'
#
loop_
_entity.id
_entity.type
_entity.pdbx_description
1 polymer ?
#
loop_
_entity_poly.entity_id
_entity_poly.type
_entity_poly.pdbx_seq_one_letter_code
_entity_poly.pdbx_strand_id
1 'polypeptide(L)'
;MEKSENFSYLKRSYCAHKHGLLVKPFTVCTTTGYVIDMFGRPYDGKSSDAKILMELFQQNTAFRNLFNPGDIMVLDRGFRDATTFLESMNIQVEIIAFKGNAKQFSCTDANKNRAVSKVRWVVGAVHGIIKQKYR
;
A
#
# COMPACT_ATOMS: atom_id res chain seq x y z
N MET A 1 36.20 -0.87 16.52
CA MET A 1 34.83 -0.31 16.56
C MET A 1 33.87 -1.43 16.21
N GLU A 2 33.19 -2.00 17.20
CA GLU A 2 32.03 -2.86 16.94
C GLU A 2 30.95 -2.03 16.24
N LYS A 3 30.54 -2.47 15.05
CA LYS A 3 29.37 -1.91 14.39
C LYS A 3 28.14 -2.40 15.13
N SER A 4 27.24 -1.49 15.51
CA SER A 4 25.96 -1.90 16.07
C SER A 4 25.22 -2.81 15.09
N GLU A 5 24.58 -3.86 15.60
CA GLU A 5 23.81 -4.82 14.80
C GLU A 5 22.76 -4.11 13.92
N ASN A 6 22.27 -2.96 14.38
CA ASN A 6 21.28 -2.10 13.71
C ASN A 6 21.83 -1.30 12.52
N PHE A 7 23.15 -1.25 12.30
CA PHE A 7 23.75 -0.53 11.16
C PHE A 7 23.31 -1.10 9.80
N SER A 8 23.13 -2.41 9.73
CA SER A 8 22.67 -3.10 8.51
C SER A 8 21.25 -2.68 8.13
N TYR A 9 20.35 -2.56 9.11
CA TYR A 9 18.97 -2.15 8.91
C TYR A 9 18.84 -0.65 8.61
N LEU A 10 19.65 0.19 9.25
CA LEU A 10 19.73 1.62 8.94
C LEU A 10 20.10 1.86 7.46
N LYS A 11 21.05 1.08 6.93
CA LYS A 11 21.47 1.20 5.54
C LYS A 11 20.41 0.72 4.53
N ARG A 12 19.60 -0.27 4.91
CA ARG A 12 18.49 -0.83 4.10
C ARG A 12 17.22 0.02 4.14
N SER A 13 16.95 0.66 5.26
CA SER A 13 15.77 1.54 5.42
C SER A 13 16.01 2.95 4.89
N TYR A 14 17.25 3.34 4.60
CA TYR A 14 17.56 4.66 4.06
C TYR A 14 17.01 4.86 2.65
N CYS A 15 16.09 5.82 2.49
CA CYS A 15 15.54 6.23 1.21
C CYS A 15 16.25 7.50 0.73
N ALA A 16 17.07 7.40 -0.32
CA ALA A 16 17.82 8.54 -0.86
C ALA A 16 16.90 9.70 -1.30
N HIS A 17 15.73 9.40 -1.90
CA HIS A 17 14.77 10.40 -2.35
C HIS A 17 14.10 11.18 -1.21
N LYS A 18 13.99 10.57 -0.01
CA LYS A 18 13.39 11.22 1.16
C LYS A 18 14.41 11.66 2.20
N HIS A 19 15.70 11.48 1.89
CA HIS A 19 16.84 11.83 2.74
C HIS A 19 16.67 11.39 4.21
N GLY A 20 16.19 10.15 4.42
CA GLY A 20 15.90 9.65 5.76
C GLY A 20 15.62 8.15 5.82
N LEU A 21 15.56 7.62 7.04
CA LEU A 21 15.15 6.25 7.33
C LEU A 21 13.65 6.11 7.09
N LEU A 22 13.26 5.18 6.24
CA LEU A 22 11.88 4.92 5.86
C LEU A 22 11.49 3.52 6.32
N VAL A 23 10.62 3.46 7.32
CA VAL A 23 9.85 2.25 7.60
C VAL A 23 8.55 2.35 6.82
N LYS A 24 8.23 1.33 6.03
CA LYS A 24 6.99 1.25 5.24
C LYS A 24 5.99 0.33 5.96
N PRO A 25 5.12 0.85 6.85
CA PRO A 25 4.03 0.05 7.39
C PRO A 25 3.04 -0.26 6.27
N PHE A 26 2.75 -1.54 6.06
CA PHE A 26 1.74 -1.99 5.11
C PHE A 26 0.43 -2.23 5.88
N THR A 27 -0.54 -1.32 5.73
CA THR A 27 -1.79 -1.35 6.49
C THR A 27 -2.93 -1.84 5.64
N VAL A 28 -3.71 -2.77 6.18
CA VAL A 28 -4.94 -3.29 5.57
C VAL A 28 -6.13 -2.77 6.35
N CYS A 29 -7.03 -2.09 5.65
CA CYS A 29 -8.23 -1.52 6.23
C CYS A 29 -9.47 -2.03 5.50
N THR A 30 -10.57 -2.16 6.23
CA THR A 30 -11.92 -2.36 5.67
C THR A 30 -12.49 -1.05 5.13
N THR A 31 -13.46 -1.16 4.23
CA THR A 31 -14.29 -0.03 3.76
C THR A 31 -15.07 0.66 4.87
N THR A 32 -15.32 -0.03 5.98
CA THR A 32 -15.97 0.49 7.19
C THR A 32 -15.03 1.31 8.08
N GLY A 33 -13.73 1.36 7.77
CA GLY A 33 -12.76 2.19 8.48
C GLY A 33 -12.00 1.48 9.60
N TYR A 34 -12.22 0.18 9.79
CA TYR A 34 -11.44 -0.62 10.75
C TYR A 34 -10.14 -1.09 10.10
N VAL A 35 -9.03 -0.96 10.83
CA VAL A 35 -7.74 -1.57 10.48
C VAL A 35 -7.84 -3.06 10.83
N ILE A 36 -7.66 -3.93 9.84
CA ILE A 36 -7.64 -5.38 10.05
C ILE A 36 -6.26 -5.78 10.58
N ASP A 37 -5.22 -5.35 9.87
CA ASP A 37 -3.85 -5.72 10.21
C ASP A 37 -2.86 -4.68 9.69
N MET A 38 -1.68 -4.65 10.30
CA MET A 38 -0.54 -3.85 9.87
C MET A 38 0.69 -4.73 9.73
N PHE A 39 1.01 -5.08 8.49
CA PHE A 39 2.19 -5.84 8.14
C PHE A 39 3.41 -4.91 8.14
N GLY A 40 4.26 -5.05 9.16
CA GLY A 40 5.42 -4.19 9.40
C GLY A 40 6.74 -4.93 9.35
N ARG A 41 6.99 -5.76 8.33
CA ARG A 41 8.35 -6.30 8.15
C ARG A 41 9.34 -5.17 7.79
N PRO A 42 10.63 -5.33 8.10
CA PRO A 42 11.77 -4.57 7.55
C PRO A 42 11.82 -4.54 6.01
N TYR A 43 10.85 -3.94 5.33
CA TYR A 43 10.90 -3.82 3.87
C TYR A 43 11.99 -2.82 3.50
N ASP A 44 12.93 -3.27 2.66
CA ASP A 44 14.00 -2.42 2.14
C ASP A 44 13.37 -1.19 1.47
N GLY A 45 13.95 -0.01 1.71
CA GLY A 45 13.47 1.25 1.14
C GLY A 45 13.46 1.25 -0.39
N LYS A 46 14.18 0.30 -1.01
CA LYS A 46 14.26 0.09 -2.47
C LYS A 46 13.16 -0.81 -3.04
N SER A 47 12.44 -1.56 -2.21
CA SER A 47 11.36 -2.43 -2.69
C SER A 47 10.16 -1.60 -3.10
N SER A 48 9.67 -1.83 -4.33
CA SER A 48 8.42 -1.21 -4.79
C SER A 48 7.24 -1.77 -4.01
N ASP A 49 6.21 -0.94 -3.83
CA ASP A 49 5.07 -1.33 -3.01
C ASP A 49 4.31 -2.51 -3.65
N ALA A 50 4.26 -2.57 -4.99
CA ALA A 50 3.75 -3.72 -5.74
C ALA A 50 4.49 -5.04 -5.43
N LYS A 51 5.82 -5.02 -5.32
CA LYS A 51 6.61 -6.22 -4.96
C LYS A 51 6.33 -6.69 -3.55
N ILE A 52 6.22 -5.74 -2.61
CA ILE A 52 5.87 -6.03 -1.22
C ILE A 52 4.51 -6.72 -1.14
N LEU A 53 3.52 -6.23 -1.91
CA LEU A 53 2.19 -6.84 -1.98
C LEU A 53 2.23 -8.27 -2.51
N MET A 54 2.94 -8.50 -3.63
CA MET A 54 3.09 -9.83 -4.20
C MET A 54 3.80 -10.80 -3.25
N GLU A 55 4.85 -10.34 -2.58
CA GLU A 55 5.58 -11.13 -1.59
C GLU A 55 4.69 -11.49 -0.38
N LEU A 56 3.87 -10.53 0.10
CA LEU A 56 2.88 -10.77 1.15
C LEU A 56 1.87 -11.86 0.76
N PHE A 57 1.34 -11.81 -0.47
CA PHE A 57 0.41 -12.83 -0.96
C PHE A 57 1.04 -14.22 -1.10
N GLN A 58 2.35 -14.30 -1.39
CA GLN A 58 3.07 -15.57 -1.53
C GLN A 58 3.50 -16.15 -0.18
N GLN A 59 3.98 -15.32 0.75
CA GLN A 59 4.61 -15.78 1.99
C GLN A 59 3.64 -15.84 3.17
N ASN A 60 2.56 -15.06 3.17
CA ASN A 60 1.65 -14.97 4.29
C ASN A 60 0.29 -15.58 3.94
N THR A 61 0.11 -16.84 4.34
CA THR A 61 -1.15 -17.57 4.18
C THR A 61 -2.31 -16.91 4.93
N ALA A 62 -2.06 -16.31 6.10
CA ALA A 62 -3.09 -15.60 6.83
C ALA A 62 -3.59 -14.37 6.06
N PHE A 63 -2.69 -13.62 5.43
CA PHE A 63 -3.07 -12.48 4.58
C PHE A 63 -3.86 -12.94 3.36
N ARG A 64 -3.46 -14.02 2.69
CA ARG A 64 -4.20 -14.58 1.55
C ARG A 64 -5.60 -15.06 1.95
N ASN A 65 -5.74 -15.66 3.13
CA ASN A 65 -7.02 -16.15 3.65
C ASN A 65 -8.00 -15.02 4.03
N LEU A 66 -7.55 -13.76 4.09
CA LEU A 66 -8.45 -12.62 4.26
C LEU A 66 -9.27 -12.33 3.00
N PHE A 67 -8.84 -12.84 1.84
CA PHE A 67 -9.47 -12.54 0.54
C PHE A 67 -10.17 -13.77 -0.02
N ASN A 68 -11.39 -13.56 -0.49
CA ASN A 68 -12.15 -14.54 -1.24
C ASN A 68 -12.22 -14.15 -2.73
N PRO A 69 -12.38 -15.12 -3.65
CA PRO A 69 -12.64 -14.82 -5.05
C PRO A 69 -13.87 -13.93 -5.21
N GLY A 70 -13.73 -12.80 -5.90
CA GLY A 70 -14.78 -11.80 -6.08
C GLY A 70 -14.69 -10.57 -5.16
N ASP A 71 -13.77 -10.57 -4.19
CA ASP A 71 -13.56 -9.40 -3.33
C ASP A 71 -12.97 -8.22 -4.11
N ILE A 72 -13.30 -7.00 -3.66
CA ILE A 72 -12.82 -5.75 -4.25
C ILE A 72 -11.69 -5.19 -3.39
N MET A 73 -10.48 -5.14 -3.96
CA MET A 73 -9.33 -4.47 -3.36
C MET A 73 -9.17 -3.06 -3.92
N VAL A 74 -9.25 -2.08 -3.02
CA VAL A 74 -8.98 -0.67 -3.34
C VAL A 74 -7.50 -0.38 -3.08
N LEU A 75 -6.76 -0.06 -4.13
CA LEU A 75 -5.31 0.12 -4.06
C LEU A 75 -4.85 1.53 -4.43
N ASP A 76 -3.74 1.92 -3.83
CA ASP A 76 -3.04 3.15 -4.17
C ASP A 76 -2.26 3.02 -5.50
N ARG A 77 -1.96 4.15 -6.13
CA ARG A 77 -1.30 4.19 -7.45
C ARG A 77 0.04 3.43 -7.51
N GLY A 78 0.76 3.31 -6.38
CA GLY A 78 2.04 2.60 -6.29
C GLY A 78 1.95 1.08 -6.48
N PHE A 79 0.73 0.53 -6.49
CA PHE A 79 0.46 -0.91 -6.64
C PHE A 79 0.04 -1.31 -8.06
N ARG A 80 0.16 -0.41 -9.03
CA ARG A 80 -0.25 -0.67 -10.42
C ARG A 80 0.35 -1.96 -10.99
N ASP A 81 1.63 -2.23 -10.71
CA ASP A 81 2.31 -3.41 -11.24
C ASP A 81 1.82 -4.73 -10.62
N ALA A 82 1.04 -4.67 -9.52
CA ALA A 82 0.45 -5.83 -8.87
C ALA A 82 -1.00 -6.12 -9.33
N THR A 83 -1.62 -5.26 -10.14
CA THR A 83 -3.04 -5.47 -10.53
C THR A 83 -3.23 -6.76 -11.32
N THR A 84 -2.38 -7.01 -12.31
CA THR A 84 -2.44 -8.23 -13.12
C THR A 84 -2.32 -9.49 -12.28
N PHE A 85 -1.49 -9.44 -11.23
CA PHE A 85 -1.32 -10.55 -10.29
C PHE A 85 -2.59 -10.79 -9.46
N LEU A 86 -3.24 -9.73 -8.97
CA LEU A 86 -4.47 -9.85 -8.17
C LEU A 86 -5.66 -10.30 -9.03
N GLU A 87 -5.78 -9.77 -10.25
CA GLU A 87 -6.81 -10.18 -11.21
C GLU A 87 -6.69 -11.68 -11.54
N SER A 88 -5.46 -12.23 -11.64
CA SER A 88 -5.24 -13.67 -11.83
C SER A 88 -5.72 -14.53 -10.66
N MET A 89 -5.95 -13.94 -9.48
CA MET A 89 -6.51 -14.59 -8.29
C MET A 89 -8.02 -14.35 -8.14
N ASN A 90 -8.69 -13.86 -9.18
CA ASN A 90 -10.11 -13.48 -9.15
C ASN A 90 -10.43 -12.34 -8.16
N ILE A 91 -9.47 -11.47 -7.87
CA ILE A 91 -9.69 -10.28 -7.03
C ILE A 91 -9.94 -9.08 -7.95
N GLN A 92 -11.03 -8.35 -7.70
CA GLN A 92 -11.33 -7.12 -8.44
C GLN A 92 -10.48 -5.98 -7.87
N VAL A 93 -9.79 -5.24 -8.73
CA VAL A 93 -8.87 -4.17 -8.30
C VAL A 93 -9.39 -2.81 -8.75
N GLU A 94 -9.57 -1.91 -7.79
CA GLU A 94 -9.97 -0.52 -8.02
C GLU A 94 -8.79 0.41 -7.68
N ILE A 95 -8.27 1.10 -8.69
CA ILE A 95 -7.20 2.10 -8.56
C ILE A 95 -7.70 3.44 -9.07
N ILE A 96 -7.28 4.52 -8.39
CA ILE A 96 -7.55 5.89 -8.85
C ILE A 96 -7.00 6.07 -10.26
N ALA A 97 -7.91 6.31 -11.21
CA ALA A 97 -7.58 6.41 -12.63
C ALA A 97 -6.63 7.58 -12.89
N PHE A 98 -5.72 7.41 -13.86
CA PHE A 98 -4.88 8.48 -14.36
C PHE A 98 -5.61 9.26 -15.44
N LYS A 99 -5.61 10.59 -15.29
CA LYS A 99 -6.03 11.51 -16.32
C LYS A 99 -4.90 11.51 -17.36
N GLY A 100 -5.06 10.74 -18.43
CA GLY A 100 -4.10 10.66 -19.54
C GLY A 100 -3.97 12.00 -20.27
N ASN A 101 -4.10 12.02 -21.59
CA ASN A 101 -4.05 13.27 -22.36
C ASN A 101 -5.33 14.14 -22.26
N ALA A 102 -6.32 13.74 -21.46
CA ALA A 102 -7.59 14.45 -21.34
C ALA A 102 -7.50 15.65 -20.38
N LYS A 103 -8.08 16.79 -20.78
CA LYS A 103 -8.12 18.01 -19.94
C LYS A 103 -8.98 17.89 -18.69
N GLN A 104 -9.96 16.98 -18.63
CA GLN A 104 -10.81 16.69 -17.46
C GLN A 104 -11.27 15.21 -17.48
N PHE A 105 -11.63 14.65 -16.32
CA PHE A 105 -12.32 13.36 -16.26
C PHE A 105 -13.79 13.54 -16.66
N SER A 106 -14.42 12.48 -17.17
CA SER A 106 -15.87 12.45 -17.27
C SER A 106 -16.50 12.53 -15.87
N CYS A 107 -17.75 13.00 -15.77
CA CYS A 107 -18.47 13.06 -14.49
C CYS A 107 -18.50 11.68 -13.80
N THR A 108 -18.72 10.63 -14.58
CA THR A 108 -18.77 9.24 -14.11
C THR A 108 -17.42 8.78 -13.54
N ASP A 109 -16.33 9.02 -14.26
CA ASP A 109 -15.00 8.61 -13.81
C ASP A 109 -14.52 9.44 -12.62
N ALA A 110 -14.88 10.74 -12.60
CA ALA A 110 -14.62 11.60 -11.46
C ALA A 110 -15.33 11.10 -10.20
N ASN A 111 -16.58 10.65 -10.31
CA ASN A 111 -17.35 10.12 -9.19
C ASN A 111 -16.75 8.80 -8.67
N LYS A 112 -16.35 7.89 -9.56
CA LYS A 112 -15.64 6.65 -9.19
C LYS A 112 -14.33 6.93 -8.45
N ASN A 113 -13.51 7.82 -8.99
CA ASN A 113 -12.27 8.25 -8.35
C ASN A 113 -12.51 8.89 -6.98
N ARG A 114 -13.59 9.66 -6.82
CA ARG A 114 -13.97 10.27 -5.54
C ARG A 114 -14.39 9.22 -4.52
N ALA A 115 -15.09 8.17 -4.93
CA ALA A 115 -15.46 7.06 -4.05
C ALA A 115 -14.21 6.32 -3.54
N VAL A 116 -13.30 5.95 -4.44
CA VAL A 116 -12.01 5.32 -4.10
C VAL A 116 -11.20 6.21 -3.14
N SER A 117 -11.15 7.52 -3.40
CA SER A 117 -10.43 8.48 -2.56
C SER A 117 -11.03 8.62 -1.16
N LYS A 118 -12.36 8.51 -1.01
CA LYS A 118 -13.03 8.52 0.29
C LYS A 118 -12.67 7.29 1.12
N VAL A 119 -12.68 6.10 0.51
CA VAL A 119 -12.30 4.86 1.21
C VAL A 119 -10.85 4.90 1.67
N ARG A 120 -9.95 5.43 0.82
CA ARG A 120 -8.54 5.62 1.15
C ARG A 120 -8.29 6.52 2.37
N TRP A 121 -9.18 7.48 2.65
CA TRP A 121 -8.97 8.49 3.69
C TRP A 121 -8.62 7.86 5.05
N VAL A 122 -9.21 6.72 5.39
CA VAL A 122 -8.96 5.98 6.63
C VAL A 122 -7.48 5.58 6.76
N VAL A 123 -6.89 5.03 5.69
CA VAL A 123 -5.46 4.65 5.66
C VAL A 123 -4.58 5.89 5.89
N GLY A 124 -4.94 7.00 5.26
CA GLY A 124 -4.25 8.28 5.45
C GLY A 124 -4.33 8.80 6.88
N ALA A 125 -5.48 8.67 7.53
CA ALA A 125 -5.69 9.07 8.93
C ALA A 125 -4.82 8.23 9.88
N VAL A 126 -4.82 6.90 9.74
CA VAL A 126 -3.98 5.99 10.54
C VAL A 126 -2.50 6.31 10.38
N HIS A 127 -2.05 6.48 9.13
CA HIS A 127 -0.66 6.85 8.84
C HIS A 127 -0.29 8.24 9.36
N GLY A 128 -1.25 9.17 9.37
CA GLY A 128 -1.10 10.50 9.98
C GLY A 128 -0.86 10.43 11.48
N ILE A 129 -1.63 9.62 12.20
CA ILE A 129 -1.47 9.40 13.65
C ILE A 129 -0.10 8.80 13.95
N ILE A 130 0.32 7.78 13.19
CA ILE A 130 1.65 7.15 13.36
C ILE A 130 2.76 8.17 13.13
N LYS A 131 2.66 8.98 12.07
CA LYS A 131 3.63 10.03 11.78
C LYS A 131 3.68 11.10 12.87
N GLN A 132 2.57 11.43 13.50
CA GLN A 132 2.55 12.42 14.59
C GLN A 132 3.19 11.86 15.87
N LYS A 133 2.94 10.58 16.18
CA LYS A 133 3.41 9.95 17.42
C LYS A 133 4.89 9.58 17.40
N TYR A 134 5.43 9.23 16.24
CA TYR A 134 6.79 8.71 16.08
C TYR A 134 7.69 9.60 15.20
N ARG A 135 7.31 10.86 14.98
CA ARG A 135 8.21 11.86 14.37
C ARG A 135 9.18 12.44 15.38
#